data_AF-A0A973ZIK4-F1
#
_entry.id   AF-A0A973ZIK4-F1
#
_cell.length_a   1.000
_cell.length_b   1.000
_cell.length_c   1.000
_cell.angle_alpha   90.00
_cell.angle_beta   90.00
_cell.angle_gamma   90.00
#
_symmetry.space_group_name_H-M   'P 1'
#
loop_
_entity.id
_entity.type
_entity.pdbx_description
1 polymer ?
#
loop_
_entity_poly.entity_id
_entity_poly.type
_entity_poly.pdbx_seq_one_letter_code
_entity_poly.pdbx_strand_id
1 'polypeptide(L)'
;MAEWQPSTQAEAALRDALRGGDQDRYFHILSQLELLLPVPPEGQGAGGWGTWTADHRTHVLAFTSVEAMYACLAQNAGSARKVPYLRLAEQWPNHEWWLAINPGLPIEGYLPAWFIAQLAEQVRAELTRQQPPDPRQGPQNGAATRSRAERLEALTRAQAGAPDPASRQQTAADAFGARPQRPPLPEG
;
A
#
# COMPACT_ATOMS: atom_id res chain seq x y z
N MET A 1 13.57 -15.10 41.77
CA MET A 1 12.76 -14.30 40.83
C MET A 1 12.40 -15.23 39.70
N ALA A 2 11.11 -15.44 39.41
CA ALA A 2 10.72 -16.31 38.30
C ALA A 2 11.26 -15.70 37.00
N GLU A 3 12.12 -16.43 36.30
CA GLU A 3 12.50 -16.06 34.94
C GLU A 3 11.24 -16.04 34.08
N TRP A 4 11.00 -14.94 33.36
CA TRP A 4 9.94 -14.92 32.36
C TRP A 4 10.23 -16.01 31.32
N GLN A 5 9.24 -16.84 31.03
CA GLN A 5 9.33 -17.93 30.05
C GLN A 5 8.48 -17.57 28.83
N PRO A 6 9.01 -17.76 27.61
CA PRO A 6 8.25 -17.54 26.40
C PRO A 6 7.08 -18.52 26.34
N SER A 7 5.88 -18.01 26.13
CA SER A 7 4.65 -18.79 26.04
C SER A 7 4.46 -19.39 24.65
N THR A 8 5.07 -18.78 23.63
CA THR A 8 5.00 -19.24 22.23
C THR A 8 6.38 -19.46 21.62
N GLN A 9 6.43 -20.26 20.55
CA GLN A 9 7.67 -20.45 19.78
C GLN A 9 8.16 -19.12 19.18
N ALA A 10 7.24 -18.24 18.78
CA ALA A 10 7.57 -16.91 18.30
C ALA A 10 8.29 -16.07 19.37
N GLU A 11 7.80 -16.08 20.61
CA GLU A 11 8.45 -15.38 21.72
C GLU A 11 9.80 -15.98 22.09
N ALA A 12 9.93 -17.31 21.99
CA ALA A 12 11.21 -17.97 22.19
C ALA A 12 12.23 -17.53 21.13
N ALA A 13 11.80 -17.40 19.86
CA ALA A 13 12.63 -16.92 18.76
C ALA A 13 12.99 -15.42 18.89
N LEU A 14 12.06 -14.57 19.34
CA LEU A 14 12.33 -13.16 19.65
C LEU A 14 13.36 -13.03 20.78
N ARG A 15 13.20 -13.81 21.84
CA ARG A 15 14.16 -13.87 22.95
C ARG A 15 15.55 -14.33 22.49
N ASP A 16 15.59 -15.35 21.65
CA ASP A 16 16.85 -15.87 21.10
C ASP A 16 17.56 -14.83 20.24
N ALA A 17 16.83 -14.13 19.37
CA ALA A 17 17.36 -13.03 18.56
C ALA A 17 17.96 -11.91 19.43
N LEU A 18 17.25 -11.50 20.50
CA LEU A 18 17.78 -10.49 21.43
C LEU A 18 19.01 -10.98 22.19
N ARG A 19 19.03 -12.26 22.62
CA ARG A 19 20.21 -12.85 23.29
C ARG A 19 21.41 -12.97 22.37
N GLY A 20 21.18 -13.21 21.07
CA GLY A 20 22.21 -13.21 20.04
C GLY A 20 22.66 -11.82 19.59
N GLY A 21 21.96 -10.74 19.99
CA GLY A 21 22.20 -9.38 19.51
C GLY A 21 21.73 -9.13 18.08
N ASP A 22 20.87 -10.01 17.56
CA ASP A 22 20.44 -10.08 16.17
C ASP A 22 19.14 -9.26 15.97
N GLN A 23 19.28 -7.93 15.94
CA GLN A 23 18.12 -7.02 15.85
C GLN A 23 17.33 -7.18 14.55
N ASP A 24 18.00 -7.38 13.42
CA ASP A 24 17.33 -7.62 12.13
C ASP A 24 16.42 -8.84 12.20
N ARG A 25 16.89 -9.93 12.84
CA ARG A 25 16.10 -11.14 13.04
C ARG A 25 14.91 -10.89 13.96
N TYR A 26 15.09 -10.11 15.03
CA TYR A 26 13.99 -9.73 15.92
C TYR A 26 12.88 -9.00 15.15
N PHE A 27 13.22 -7.98 14.36
CA PHE A 27 12.24 -7.21 13.61
C PHE A 27 11.61 -8.01 12.47
N HIS A 28 12.37 -8.88 11.81
CA HIS A 28 11.85 -9.79 10.79
C HIS A 28 10.78 -10.71 11.37
N ILE A 29 11.07 -11.40 12.49
CA ILE A 29 10.10 -12.25 13.18
C ILE A 29 8.89 -11.41 13.60
N LEU A 30 9.10 -10.27 14.24
CA LEU A 30 8.03 -9.40 14.72
C LEU A 30 7.06 -8.98 13.60
N SER A 31 7.60 -8.63 12.43
CA SER A 31 6.83 -8.16 11.28
C SER A 31 5.92 -9.24 10.67
N GLN A 32 6.19 -10.51 10.97
CA GLN A 32 5.40 -11.67 10.54
C GLN A 32 4.34 -12.08 11.57
N LEU A 33 4.39 -11.52 12.79
CA LEU A 33 3.47 -11.89 13.87
C LEU A 33 2.16 -11.10 13.82
N GLU A 34 1.15 -11.72 14.41
CA GLU A 34 -0.09 -11.05 14.79
C GLU A 34 0.05 -10.51 16.21
N LEU A 35 -0.09 -9.20 16.35
CA LEU A 35 0.03 -8.52 17.63
C LEU A 35 -1.35 -8.44 18.30
N LEU A 36 -1.36 -8.64 19.61
CA LEU A 36 -2.51 -8.47 20.48
C LEU A 36 -2.53 -7.04 21.01
N LEU A 37 -3.56 -6.30 20.65
CA LEU A 37 -3.76 -4.94 21.12
C LEU A 37 -4.85 -4.94 22.19
N PRO A 38 -4.56 -4.46 23.41
CA PRO A 38 -5.59 -4.32 24.43
C PRO A 38 -6.63 -3.30 23.95
N VAL A 39 -7.89 -3.71 24.03
CA VAL A 39 -9.04 -2.85 23.75
C VAL A 39 -9.35 -2.12 25.06
N PRO A 40 -9.18 -0.80 25.10
CA PRO A 40 -9.53 -0.04 26.29
C PRO A 40 -11.06 -0.10 26.49
N PRO A 41 -11.54 -0.06 27.74
CA PRO A 41 -12.97 -0.01 28.03
C PRO A 41 -13.64 1.20 27.33
N GLU A 42 -14.94 1.10 27.04
CA GLU A 42 -15.64 2.14 26.28
C GLU A 42 -15.50 3.53 26.92
N GLY A 43 -15.19 4.53 26.09
CA GLY A 43 -14.89 5.89 26.55
C GLY A 43 -13.48 6.10 27.12
N GLN A 44 -12.65 5.06 27.16
CA GLN A 44 -11.23 5.14 27.53
C GLN A 44 -10.35 4.80 26.32
N GLY A 45 -9.19 5.44 26.21
CA GLY A 45 -8.24 5.25 25.11
C GLY A 45 -8.57 6.07 23.85
N ALA A 46 -7.52 6.54 23.19
CA ALA A 46 -7.64 7.42 22.05
C ALA A 46 -7.95 6.61 20.78
N GLY A 47 -9.19 6.70 20.28
CA GLY A 47 -9.63 6.03 19.05
C GLY A 47 -9.71 4.51 19.14
N GLY A 48 -9.96 3.95 20.34
CA GLY A 48 -10.02 2.50 20.56
C GLY A 48 -8.64 1.81 20.63
N TRP A 49 -7.58 2.59 20.81
CA TRP A 49 -6.22 2.09 21.00
C TRP A 49 -5.86 2.08 22.49
N GLY A 50 -5.42 0.92 22.98
CA GLY A 50 -4.84 0.81 24.32
C GLY A 50 -3.53 1.58 24.36
N THR A 51 -3.59 2.77 24.95
CA THR A 51 -2.47 3.72 24.98
C THR A 51 -2.00 3.92 26.41
N TRP A 52 -0.68 4.05 26.57
CA TRP A 52 -0.03 4.35 27.82
C TRP A 52 0.89 5.56 27.62
N THR A 53 0.71 6.58 28.46
CA THR A 53 1.54 7.79 28.40
C THR A 53 2.62 7.70 29.47
N ALA A 54 3.88 7.75 29.06
CA ALA A 54 5.05 7.76 29.92
C ALA A 54 6.05 8.78 29.36
N ASP A 55 6.74 9.51 30.23
CA ASP A 55 7.78 10.49 29.83
C ASP A 55 7.31 11.47 28.73
N HIS A 56 6.10 12.00 28.86
CA HIS A 56 5.46 12.90 27.89
C HIS A 56 5.27 12.32 26.48
N ARG A 57 5.35 10.99 26.33
CA ARG A 57 5.12 10.30 25.05
C ARG A 57 3.99 9.29 25.18
N THR A 58 3.15 9.27 24.16
CA THR A 58 2.08 8.29 24.04
C THR A 58 2.60 7.03 23.36
N HIS A 59 2.41 5.90 24.02
CA HIS A 59 2.77 4.59 23.50
C HIS A 59 1.50 3.77 23.28
N VAL A 60 1.36 3.15 22.11
CA VAL A 60 0.36 2.14 21.83
C VAL A 60 0.90 0.81 22.35
N LEU A 61 0.13 0.15 23.22
CA LEU A 61 0.49 -1.15 23.77
C LEU A 61 0.21 -2.26 22.74
N ALA A 62 1.18 -3.16 22.57
CA ALA A 62 1.03 -4.37 21.79
C ALA A 62 1.72 -5.54 22.48
N PHE A 63 1.11 -6.73 22.36
CA PHE A 63 1.62 -7.94 22.98
C PHE A 63 1.76 -9.06 21.95
N THR A 64 2.74 -9.92 22.13
CA THR A 64 2.95 -11.10 21.27
C THR A 64 2.07 -12.28 21.67
N SER A 65 1.62 -12.32 22.94
CA SER A 65 0.72 -13.34 23.47
C SER A 65 -0.21 -12.79 24.55
N VAL A 66 -1.26 -13.55 24.85
CA VAL A 66 -2.19 -13.23 25.93
C VAL A 66 -1.48 -13.34 27.29
N GLU A 67 -0.54 -14.28 27.43
CA GLU A 67 0.27 -14.45 28.64
C GLU A 67 1.22 -13.26 28.85
N ALA A 68 1.87 -12.77 27.79
CA ALA A 68 2.66 -11.54 27.84
C ALA A 68 1.81 -10.32 28.24
N MET A 69 0.58 -10.24 27.72
CA MET A 69 -0.38 -9.21 28.11
C MET A 69 -0.74 -9.30 29.60
N TYR A 70 -1.09 -10.48 30.11
CA TYR A 70 -1.39 -10.68 31.53
C TYR A 70 -0.17 -10.44 32.43
N ALA A 71 1.03 -10.76 31.97
CA ALA A 71 2.26 -10.49 32.71
C ALA A 71 2.52 -8.98 32.90
N CYS A 72 2.12 -8.16 31.92
CA CYS A 72 2.27 -6.71 31.98
C CYS A 72 1.09 -5.99 32.66
N LEU A 73 -0.16 -6.33 32.30
CA LEU A 73 -1.37 -5.63 32.73
C LEU A 73 -2.06 -6.28 33.95
N ALA A 74 -1.66 -7.48 34.35
CA ALA A 74 -2.27 -8.25 35.45
C ALA A 74 -3.81 -8.30 35.33
N GLN A 75 -4.54 -8.02 36.41
CA GLN A 75 -6.02 -8.00 36.42
C GLN A 75 -6.65 -6.90 35.53
N ASN A 76 -5.86 -5.96 35.01
CA ASN A 76 -6.34 -4.92 34.09
C ASN A 76 -6.26 -5.33 32.62
N ALA A 77 -5.81 -6.55 32.33
CA ALA A 77 -5.85 -7.14 31.00
C ALA A 77 -7.32 -7.42 30.62
N GLY A 78 -7.97 -6.40 30.05
CA GLY A 78 -9.30 -6.52 29.46
C GLY A 78 -9.29 -7.33 28.16
N SER A 79 -10.29 -7.08 27.31
CA SER A 79 -10.34 -7.69 25.99
C SER A 79 -9.16 -7.24 25.12
N ALA A 80 -8.68 -8.13 24.25
CA ALA A 80 -7.65 -7.80 23.26
C ALA A 80 -8.07 -8.23 21.87
N ARG A 81 -7.66 -7.46 20.85
CA ARG A 81 -7.85 -7.78 19.44
C ARG A 81 -6.53 -8.25 18.82
N LYS A 82 -6.59 -9.31 18.01
CA LYS A 82 -5.45 -9.74 17.20
C LYS A 82 -5.42 -8.94 15.90
N VAL A 83 -4.28 -8.33 15.60
CA VAL A 83 -4.08 -7.53 14.39
C VAL A 83 -2.73 -7.91 13.78
N PRO A 84 -2.67 -8.34 12.51
CA PRO A 84 -1.40 -8.59 11.84
C PRO A 84 -0.61 -7.29 11.68
N TYR A 85 0.72 -7.38 11.75
CA TYR A 85 1.61 -6.22 11.71
C TYR A 85 1.33 -5.25 10.55
N LEU A 86 1.06 -5.77 9.34
CA LEU A 86 0.71 -4.94 8.18
C LEU A 86 -0.55 -4.11 8.43
N ARG A 87 -1.60 -4.72 9.00
CA ARG A 87 -2.85 -4.03 9.31
C ARG A 87 -2.69 -3.03 10.45
N LEU A 88 -1.77 -3.30 11.37
CA LEU A 88 -1.41 -2.38 12.45
C LEU A 88 -0.82 -1.09 11.86
N ALA A 89 0.13 -1.21 10.94
CA ALA A 89 0.76 -0.07 10.28
C ALA A 89 -0.23 0.75 9.43
N GLU A 90 -1.15 0.09 8.72
CA GLU A 90 -2.17 0.75 7.88
C GLU A 90 -3.20 1.55 8.69
N GLN A 91 -3.55 1.09 9.89
CA GLN A 91 -4.57 1.71 10.74
C GLN A 91 -3.97 2.63 11.81
N TRP A 92 -2.68 2.94 11.71
CA TRP A 92 -1.95 3.62 12.77
C TRP A 92 -2.57 4.99 13.11
N PRO A 93 -2.92 5.26 14.39
CA PRO A 93 -3.76 6.40 14.75
C PRO A 93 -3.03 7.75 14.73
N ASN A 94 -1.73 7.76 15.05
CA ASN A 94 -0.94 8.99 15.15
C ASN A 94 0.55 8.71 14.96
N HIS A 95 1.18 9.45 14.04
CA HIS A 95 2.60 9.30 13.69
C HIS A 95 3.59 9.73 14.78
N GLU A 96 3.13 10.47 15.80
CA GLU A 96 3.94 10.86 16.96
C GLU A 96 3.98 9.77 18.05
N TRP A 97 3.07 8.80 17.98
CA TRP A 97 2.98 7.74 18.98
C TRP A 97 3.95 6.61 18.68
N TRP A 98 4.47 6.02 19.75
CA TRP A 98 5.39 4.90 19.69
C TRP A 98 4.63 3.60 19.91
N LEU A 99 5.08 2.51 19.32
CA LEU A 99 4.62 1.17 19.65
C LEU A 99 5.46 0.62 20.80
N ALA A 100 4.81 0.23 21.89
CA ALA A 100 5.43 -0.48 22.99
C ALA A 100 5.01 -1.95 22.93
N ILE A 101 5.96 -2.81 22.56
CA ILE A 101 5.79 -4.25 22.48
C ILE A 101 6.22 -4.84 23.80
N ASN A 102 5.34 -5.59 24.45
CA ASN A 102 5.63 -6.34 25.67
C ASN A 102 6.42 -5.53 26.73
N PRO A 103 6.00 -4.30 27.07
CA PRO A 103 6.78 -3.44 27.97
C PRO A 103 7.01 -4.13 29.33
N GLY A 104 8.26 -4.10 29.80
CA GLY A 104 8.67 -4.76 31.04
C GLY A 104 8.95 -6.26 30.94
N LEU A 105 8.86 -6.87 29.74
CA LEU A 105 9.30 -8.24 29.50
C LEU A 105 10.69 -8.28 28.84
N PRO A 106 11.44 -9.39 28.95
CA PRO A 106 12.76 -9.52 28.30
C PRO A 106 12.76 -9.43 26.77
N ILE A 107 11.58 -9.46 26.15
CA ILE A 107 11.37 -9.30 24.71
C ILE A 107 10.74 -7.95 24.36
N GLU A 108 10.87 -6.96 25.25
CA GLU A 108 10.32 -5.63 25.04
C GLU A 108 10.94 -4.92 23.83
N GLY A 109 10.15 -4.10 23.17
CA GLY A 109 10.58 -3.32 22.02
C GLY A 109 9.79 -2.03 21.90
N TYR A 110 10.49 -0.92 21.67
CA TYR A 110 9.87 0.39 21.47
C TYR A 110 10.17 0.89 20.06
N LEU A 111 9.14 1.05 19.24
CA LEU A 111 9.30 1.41 17.84
C LEU A 111 8.57 2.74 17.56
N PRO A 112 9.22 3.73 16.94
CA PRO A 112 8.54 4.93 16.49
C PRO A 112 7.66 4.62 15.26
N ALA A 113 6.58 5.39 15.05
CA ALA A 113 5.61 5.13 13.99
C ALA A 113 6.21 5.03 12.57
N TRP A 114 7.23 5.86 12.26
CA TRP A 114 7.90 5.83 10.96
C TRP A 114 8.58 4.48 10.70
N PHE A 115 9.13 3.84 11.74
CA PHE A 115 9.82 2.56 11.63
C PHE A 115 8.82 1.42 11.45
N ILE A 116 7.64 1.54 12.06
CA ILE A 116 6.52 0.62 11.84
C ILE A 116 6.08 0.62 10.37
N ALA A 117 5.93 1.80 9.80
CA ALA A 117 5.59 1.96 8.39
C ALA A 117 6.68 1.38 7.47
N GLN A 118 7.97 1.62 7.78
CA GLN A 118 9.06 1.05 7.00
C GLN A 118 9.09 -0.49 7.04
N LEU A 119 8.96 -1.10 8.21
CA LEU A 119 8.89 -2.55 8.36
C LEU A 119 7.72 -3.14 7.58
N ALA A 120 6.55 -2.49 7.63
CA ALA A 120 5.38 -2.94 6.88
C ALA A 120 5.62 -2.91 5.36
N GLU A 121 6.25 -1.86 4.85
CA GLU A 121 6.58 -1.75 3.43
C GLU A 121 7.63 -2.79 2.99
N GLN A 122 8.61 -3.10 3.84
CA GLN A 122 9.56 -4.18 3.56
C GLN A 122 8.86 -5.53 3.44
N VAL A 123 8.00 -5.90 4.40
CA VAL A 123 7.23 -7.15 4.35
C VAL A 123 6.33 -7.18 3.12
N ARG A 124 5.66 -6.07 2.78
CA ARG A 124 4.81 -5.98 1.58
C ARG A 124 5.60 -6.22 0.30
N ALA A 125 6.80 -5.66 0.20
CA ALA A 125 7.70 -5.86 -0.93
C ALA A 125 8.20 -7.31 -1.01
N GLU A 126 8.48 -7.96 0.12
CA GLU A 126 8.81 -9.39 0.17
C GLU A 126 7.66 -10.27 -0.29
N LEU A 127 6.44 -10.05 0.20
CA LEU A 127 5.25 -10.78 -0.23
C LEU A 127 4.99 -10.61 -1.73
N THR A 128 5.17 -9.39 -2.25
CA THR A 128 5.03 -9.09 -3.68
C THR A 128 6.08 -9.84 -4.52
N ARG A 129 7.33 -9.91 -4.05
CA ARG A 129 8.40 -10.65 -4.74
C ARG A 129 8.17 -12.17 -4.74
N GLN A 130 7.54 -12.70 -3.70
CA GLN A 130 7.23 -14.13 -3.61
C GLN A 130 6.00 -14.53 -4.43
N GLN A 131 5.16 -13.58 -4.83
CA GLN A 131 4.01 -13.86 -5.69
C GLN A 131 4.50 -14.12 -7.13
N PRO A 132 4.32 -15.32 -7.69
CA PRO A 132 4.60 -15.54 -9.11
C PRO A 132 3.71 -14.60 -9.94
N PRO A 133 4.20 -14.05 -11.06
CA PRO A 133 3.38 -13.23 -11.94
C PRO A 133 2.17 -14.06 -12.36
N ASP A 134 0.96 -13.57 -12.08
CA ASP A 134 -0.26 -14.22 -12.52
C ASP A 134 -0.24 -14.24 -14.07
N PRO A 135 -0.24 -15.42 -14.71
CA PRO A 135 -0.10 -15.52 -16.17
C PRO A 135 -1.32 -14.95 -16.93
N ARG A 136 -2.41 -14.59 -16.23
CA ARG A 136 -3.58 -13.92 -16.81
C ARG A 136 -3.48 -12.40 -16.72
N GLN A 137 -2.57 -11.87 -15.91
CA GLN A 137 -2.21 -10.46 -15.90
C GLN A 137 -1.07 -10.20 -16.89
N GLY A 138 -1.44 -10.21 -18.19
CA GLY A 138 -0.54 -9.73 -19.25
C GLY A 138 -0.08 -8.29 -19.00
N PRO A 139 1.02 -7.84 -19.63
CA PRO A 139 1.64 -6.54 -19.37
C PRO A 139 0.74 -5.37 -19.79
N GLN A 140 -0.07 -4.88 -18.86
CA GLN A 140 -0.94 -3.71 -19.07
C GLN A 140 -0.16 -2.39 -19.01
N ASN A 141 1.08 -2.41 -18.49
CA ASN A 141 1.96 -1.25 -18.38
C ASN A 141 2.86 -1.02 -19.61
N GLY A 142 2.65 -1.74 -20.72
CA GLY A 142 3.45 -1.62 -21.96
C GLY A 142 2.80 -0.83 -23.09
N ALA A 143 1.57 -0.34 -22.94
CA ALA A 143 0.77 0.23 -24.04
C ALA A 143 1.16 1.67 -24.47
N ALA A 144 2.22 2.26 -23.93
CA ALA A 144 2.63 3.63 -24.27
C ALA A 144 3.89 3.75 -25.16
N THR A 145 4.66 2.66 -25.39
CA THR A 145 5.97 2.78 -26.08
C THR A 145 6.07 2.04 -27.42
N ARG A 146 5.05 1.28 -27.84
CA ARG A 146 4.83 0.94 -29.24
C ARG A 146 3.62 1.77 -29.70
N SER A 147 3.69 2.68 -30.68
CA SER A 147 4.39 2.56 -31.94
C SER A 147 4.55 3.94 -32.59
N ARG A 148 5.77 4.48 -32.63
CA ARG A 148 6.09 5.59 -33.57
C ARG A 148 6.40 5.04 -34.96
N ALA A 149 7.03 3.88 -35.04
CA ALA A 149 7.34 3.20 -36.30
C ALA A 149 6.07 2.77 -37.05
N GLU A 150 5.15 2.05 -36.39
CA GLU A 150 3.92 1.57 -37.05
C GLU A 150 2.98 2.73 -37.46
N ARG A 151 2.98 3.86 -36.74
CA ARG A 151 2.23 5.06 -37.16
C ARG A 151 2.84 5.71 -38.40
N LEU A 152 4.16 5.76 -38.53
CA LEU A 152 4.82 6.29 -39.73
C LEU A 152 4.59 5.39 -40.94
N GLU A 153 4.60 4.07 -40.75
CA GLU A 153 4.32 3.10 -41.81
C GLU A 153 2.85 3.17 -42.28
N ALA A 154 1.91 3.35 -41.35
CA ALA A 154 0.48 3.52 -41.69
C ALA A 154 0.23 4.82 -42.48
N LEU A 155 0.93 5.91 -42.15
CA LEU A 155 0.84 7.18 -42.89
C LEU A 155 1.42 7.07 -44.30
N THR A 156 2.58 6.40 -44.46
CA THR A 156 3.19 6.16 -45.77
C THR A 156 2.28 5.30 -46.67
N ARG A 157 1.64 4.26 -46.12
CA ARG A 157 0.72 3.42 -46.89
C ARG A 157 -0.55 4.18 -47.30
N ALA A 158 -1.06 5.06 -46.44
CA ALA A 158 -2.22 5.89 -46.74
C ALA A 158 -1.93 6.91 -47.87
N GLN A 159 -0.72 7.46 -47.94
CA GLN A 159 -0.33 8.37 -49.03
C GLN A 159 -0.09 7.65 -50.37
N ALA A 160 0.38 6.40 -50.35
CA ALA A 160 0.65 5.64 -51.58
C ALA A 160 -0.62 5.08 -52.27
N GLY A 161 -1.79 5.15 -51.61
CA GLY A 161 -3.05 4.60 -52.11
C GLY A 161 -4.08 5.62 -52.62
N ALA A 162 -3.75 6.91 -52.70
CA ALA A 162 -4.67 7.93 -53.18
C ALA A 162 -4.71 7.97 -54.73
N PRO A 163 -5.87 7.74 -55.37
CA PRO A 163 -6.00 7.89 -56.82
C PRO A 163 -6.00 9.36 -57.25
N ASP A 164 -5.37 9.58 -58.41
CA ASP A 164 -5.18 10.87 -59.09
C ASP A 164 -6.53 11.58 -59.38
N PRO A 165 -6.73 12.85 -58.97
CA PRO A 165 -7.98 13.58 -59.19
C PRO A 165 -8.16 14.14 -60.62
N ALA A 166 -7.26 13.87 -61.58
CA ALA A 166 -7.31 14.50 -62.91
C ALA A 166 -8.25 13.82 -63.92
N SER A 167 -8.85 12.66 -63.62
CA SER A 167 -9.73 11.96 -64.59
C SER A 167 -11.24 12.18 -64.42
N ARG A 168 -11.68 13.08 -63.52
CA ARG A 168 -13.14 13.36 -63.31
C ARG A 168 -13.66 14.55 -64.13
N GLN A 169 -12.81 15.32 -64.80
CA GLN A 169 -13.18 16.53 -65.53
C GLN A 169 -13.08 16.34 -67.05
N GLN A 170 -13.77 15.34 -67.61
CA GLN A 170 -13.81 15.18 -69.08
C GLN A 170 -15.06 14.44 -69.59
N THR A 171 -16.23 14.65 -68.98
CA THR A 171 -17.52 14.20 -69.55
C THR A 171 -18.69 15.04 -69.02
N ALA A 172 -18.69 16.35 -69.30
CA ALA A 172 -19.91 17.18 -69.35
C ALA A 172 -19.54 18.63 -69.71
N ALA A 173 -19.03 18.84 -70.93
CA ALA A 173 -19.10 20.14 -71.58
C ALA A 173 -20.14 20.00 -72.70
N ASP A 174 -21.42 20.12 -72.37
CA ASP A 174 -22.43 20.60 -73.31
C ASP A 174 -23.70 21.00 -72.54
N ALA A 175 -24.36 22.04 -73.05
CA ALA A 175 -25.67 22.57 -72.65
C ALA A 175 -25.76 23.55 -71.47
N PHE A 176 -25.86 24.83 -71.86
CA PHE A 176 -26.82 25.82 -71.33
C PHE A 176 -26.56 26.33 -69.90
N GLY A 177 -26.20 27.60 -69.65
CA GLY A 177 -26.76 28.82 -70.20
C GLY A 177 -27.34 29.65 -69.03
N ALA A 178 -26.94 30.92 -68.94
CA ALA A 178 -27.47 31.99 -68.10
C ALA A 178 -26.95 32.13 -66.64
N ARG A 179 -26.13 33.19 -66.43
CA ARG A 179 -26.18 34.06 -65.23
C ARG A 179 -27.59 34.71 -65.19
N PRO A 180 -28.15 35.28 -64.08
CA PRO A 180 -27.42 36.09 -63.11
C PRO A 180 -28.03 36.24 -61.68
N GLN A 181 -27.42 37.17 -60.92
CA GLN A 181 -27.95 38.02 -59.83
C GLN A 181 -28.04 37.50 -58.38
N ARG A 182 -27.38 38.29 -57.53
CA ARG A 182 -27.56 38.47 -56.09
C ARG A 182 -28.60 39.58 -55.88
N PRO A 183 -29.45 39.52 -54.84
CA PRO A 183 -29.47 40.65 -53.91
C PRO A 183 -29.50 40.24 -52.41
N PRO A 184 -29.29 41.21 -51.50
CA PRO A 184 -28.93 41.03 -50.09
C PRO A 184 -30.14 41.16 -49.15
N LEU A 185 -29.97 40.92 -47.84
CA LEU A 185 -30.85 41.40 -46.74
C LEU A 185 -30.27 41.01 -45.36
N PRO A 186 -30.68 41.64 -44.24
CA PRO A 186 -29.91 42.69 -43.56
C PRO A 186 -29.47 42.30 -42.13
N GLU A 187 -28.55 43.10 -41.57
CA GLU A 187 -28.21 43.10 -40.15
C GLU A 187 -29.15 44.02 -39.36
N GLY A 188 -29.58 43.57 -38.18
CA GLY A 188 -30.44 44.30 -37.24
C GLY A 188 -31.25 43.37 -36.34
#